data_AF-A0AAU8ES31-F1
#
_entry.id   AF-A0AAU8ES31-F1
#
_cell.length_a   1.000
_cell.length_b   1.000
_cell.length_c   1.000
_cell.angle_alpha   90.00
_cell.angle_beta   90.00
_cell.angle_gamma   90.00
#
_symmetry.space_group_name_H-M   'P 1'
#
loop_
_entity.id
_entity.type
_entity.pdbx_description
1 polymer ?
#
loop_
_entity_poly.entity_id
_entity_poly.type
_entity_poly.pdbx_seq_one_letter_code
_entity_poly.pdbx_strand_id
1 'polypeptide(L)'
;MTESAATGDDYFTENPHADVEAEAADAAAGADSPSTVQDIAEEVRDEIRLGHVEDDVSHVLRERLDGAGISMRPEDVDSLAEDIERDVSS
;
A
#
# COMPACT_ATOMS: atom_id res chain seq x y z
N MET A 1 1.88 -53.59 -39.41
CA MET A 1 2.22 -54.71 -38.53
C MET A 1 2.90 -54.08 -37.33
N THR A 2 2.11 -53.73 -36.29
CA THR A 2 2.04 -54.43 -34.98
C THR A 2 3.35 -54.28 -34.22
N GLU A 3 3.47 -53.85 -32.97
CA GLU A 3 2.58 -53.57 -31.83
C GLU A 3 3.54 -53.09 -30.72
N SER A 4 3.11 -52.25 -29.77
CA SER A 4 3.61 -52.17 -28.38
C SER A 4 2.89 -51.00 -27.68
N ALA A 5 1.76 -51.27 -27.01
CA ALA A 5 1.66 -51.59 -25.58
C ALA A 5 1.93 -50.35 -24.71
N ALA A 6 0.91 -49.58 -24.32
CA ALA A 6 0.02 -49.85 -23.17
C ALA A 6 0.77 -49.97 -21.83
N THR A 7 0.93 -48.84 -21.16
CA THR A 7 0.76 -48.69 -19.72
C THR A 7 -0.14 -47.45 -19.59
N GLY A 8 -1.34 -47.49 -19.02
CA GLY A 8 -1.81 -48.31 -17.93
C GLY A 8 -2.19 -47.34 -16.81
N ASP A 9 -3.47 -47.37 -16.42
CA ASP A 9 -4.12 -46.69 -15.30
C ASP A 9 -4.27 -45.15 -15.43
N ASP A 10 -5.46 -44.59 -15.69
CA ASP A 10 -6.73 -44.61 -14.93
C ASP A 10 -6.64 -44.02 -13.52
N TYR A 11 -7.79 -43.45 -13.11
CA TYR A 11 -8.15 -42.75 -11.88
C TYR A 11 -8.17 -41.21 -11.98
N PHE A 12 -9.27 -40.64 -12.49
CA PHE A 12 -10.56 -40.45 -11.79
C PHE A 12 -10.50 -39.29 -10.79
N THR A 13 -11.11 -38.17 -11.17
CA THR A 13 -12.21 -37.50 -10.45
C THR A 13 -12.30 -36.06 -10.93
N GLU A 14 -13.32 -35.82 -11.75
CA GLU A 14 -13.98 -34.52 -11.81
C GLU A 14 -14.39 -34.11 -10.40
N ASN A 15 -13.85 -33.01 -9.88
CA ASN A 15 -14.49 -32.26 -8.80
C ASN A 15 -14.42 -30.75 -9.10
N PRO A 16 -15.44 -30.18 -9.74
CA PRO A 16 -15.67 -28.73 -9.80
C PRO A 16 -16.29 -28.26 -8.47
N HIS A 17 -15.98 -27.02 -8.06
CA HIS A 17 -16.29 -26.38 -6.76
C HIS A 17 -15.33 -26.78 -5.63
N ALA A 18 -14.94 -25.92 -4.69
CA ALA A 18 -15.01 -24.49 -4.43
C ALA A 18 -14.26 -24.32 -3.08
N ASP A 19 -14.03 -23.07 -2.70
CA ASP A 19 -13.76 -22.61 -1.33
C ASP A 19 -12.30 -22.57 -0.81
N VAL A 20 -11.84 -21.32 -0.73
CA VAL A 20 -11.23 -20.66 0.44
C VAL A 20 -9.85 -21.15 0.89
N GLU A 21 -8.83 -20.37 0.49
CA GLU A 21 -7.86 -19.88 1.46
C GLU A 21 -7.97 -18.36 1.52
N ALA A 22 -8.74 -17.90 2.51
CA ALA A 22 -8.58 -16.59 3.08
C ALA A 22 -7.36 -16.65 3.99
N GLU A 23 -6.30 -15.93 3.64
CA GLU A 23 -5.30 -15.47 4.61
C GLU A 23 -5.02 -14.02 4.24
N ALA A 24 -5.47 -13.13 5.12
CA ALA A 24 -5.15 -11.72 5.08
C ALA A 24 -3.63 -11.54 5.19
N ALA A 25 -3.03 -10.96 4.15
CA ALA A 25 -1.79 -10.21 4.25
C ALA A 25 -2.10 -8.86 3.59
N ASP A 26 -2.67 -7.92 4.34
CA ASP A 26 -1.91 -6.98 5.16
C ASP A 26 -1.23 -5.93 4.27
N ALA A 27 -1.93 -4.80 4.12
CA ALA A 27 -1.40 -3.44 4.05
C ALA A 27 0.03 -3.20 3.48
N ALA A 28 0.35 -3.74 2.30
CA ALA A 28 1.59 -3.42 1.58
C ALA A 28 1.34 -2.87 0.16
N ALA A 29 0.18 -2.26 -0.08
CA ALA A 29 -0.08 -1.50 -1.29
C ALA A 29 0.61 -0.12 -1.20
N GLY A 30 1.95 -0.07 -1.22
CA GLY A 30 2.69 1.18 -1.12
C GLY A 30 4.14 1.16 -1.58
N ALA A 31 4.73 -0.02 -1.84
CA ALA A 31 6.10 -0.08 -2.36
C ALA A 31 6.08 -0.14 -3.89
N ASP A 32 6.76 0.80 -4.56
CA ASP A 32 7.07 0.90 -5.99
C ASP A 32 6.23 1.84 -6.89
N SER A 33 5.30 2.63 -6.33
CA SER A 33 4.79 3.83 -7.03
C SER A 33 5.65 5.04 -6.66
N PRO A 34 5.98 5.97 -7.59
CA PRO A 34 6.62 7.22 -7.21
C PRO A 34 5.65 7.96 -6.27
N SER A 35 5.96 7.96 -4.97
CA SER A 35 5.18 8.68 -3.96
C SER A 35 5.10 10.13 -4.41
N THR A 36 3.88 10.63 -4.60
CA THR A 36 3.65 12.03 -4.95
C THR A 36 3.47 12.84 -3.66
N VAL A 37 3.56 14.16 -3.75
CA VAL A 37 3.26 15.06 -2.61
C VAL A 37 1.89 14.73 -2.01
N GLN A 38 0.92 14.41 -2.86
CA GLN A 38 -0.46 14.14 -2.47
C GLN A 38 -0.61 12.78 -1.78
N ASP A 39 0.14 11.78 -2.24
CA ASP A 39 0.22 10.44 -1.65
C ASP A 39 0.82 10.50 -0.24
N ILE A 40 1.92 11.23 -0.08
CA ILE A 40 2.57 11.47 1.21
C ILE A 40 1.63 12.26 2.15
N ALA A 41 0.91 13.25 1.63
CA ALA A 41 -0.06 14.02 2.41
C ALA A 41 -1.22 13.15 2.91
N GLU A 42 -1.70 12.21 2.09
CA GLU A 42 -2.74 11.26 2.47
C GLU A 42 -2.24 10.29 3.55
N GLU A 43 -1.02 9.76 3.39
CA GLU A 43 -0.40 8.86 4.38
C GLU A 43 -0.23 9.56 5.75
N VAL A 44 0.30 10.79 5.76
CA VAL A 44 0.43 11.60 6.98
C VAL A 44 -0.94 11.86 7.62
N ARG A 45 -1.96 12.17 6.81
CA ARG A 45 -3.33 12.41 7.30
C ARG A 45 -3.88 11.19 8.03
N ASP A 46 -3.70 10.01 7.46
CA ASP A 46 -4.16 8.77 8.08
C ASP A 46 -3.39 8.47 9.37
N GLU A 47 -2.09 8.68 9.41
CA GLU A 47 -1.32 8.51 10.64
C GLU A 47 -1.74 9.46 11.76
N ILE A 48 -2.04 10.73 11.45
CA ILE A 48 -2.57 11.67 12.44
C ILE A 48 -3.91 11.16 12.97
N ARG A 49 -4.81 10.67 12.09
CA ARG A 49 -6.10 10.11 12.49
C ARG A 49 -5.97 8.89 13.39
N LEU A 50 -4.98 8.03 13.14
CA LEU A 50 -4.70 6.88 13.99
C LEU A 50 -3.91 7.26 15.27
N GLY A 51 -3.42 8.51 15.38
CA GLY A 51 -2.64 9.00 16.52
C GLY A 51 -1.17 8.56 16.52
N HIS A 52 -0.60 8.29 15.35
CA HIS A 52 0.80 7.85 15.16
C HIS A 52 1.79 9.01 14.92
N VAL A 53 1.30 10.23 14.78
CA VAL A 53 2.15 11.42 14.62
C VAL A 53 2.35 12.09 15.98
N GLU A 54 3.58 12.00 16.51
CA GLU A 54 3.98 12.64 17.78
C GLU A 54 4.71 13.98 17.58
N ASP A 55 5.34 14.17 16.41
CA ASP A 55 6.07 15.40 16.04
C ASP A 55 5.17 16.36 15.22
N ASP A 56 5.69 17.54 14.88
CA ASP A 56 4.95 18.50 14.07
C ASP A 56 4.69 17.94 12.66
N VAL A 57 3.47 18.12 12.15
CA VAL A 57 3.06 17.59 10.83
C VAL A 57 3.97 18.10 9.71
N SER A 58 4.43 19.35 9.78
CA SER A 58 5.36 19.92 8.80
C SER A 58 6.76 19.30 8.85
N HIS A 59 7.19 18.81 10.01
CA HIS A 59 8.44 18.06 10.14
C HIS A 59 8.33 16.70 9.46
N VAL A 60 7.28 15.96 9.78
CA VAL A 60 7.03 14.62 9.22
C VAL A 60 6.89 14.68 7.70
N LEU A 61 6.13 15.64 7.19
CA LEU A 61 6.01 15.87 5.74
C LEU A 61 7.36 16.16 5.11
N ARG A 62 8.18 17.02 5.70
CA ARG A 62 9.51 17.34 5.16
C ARG A 62 10.39 16.11 5.07
N GLU A 63 10.39 15.27 6.10
CA GLU A 63 11.19 14.04 6.15
C GLU A 63 10.74 13.03 5.09
N ARG A 64 9.43 12.86 4.92
CA ARG A 64 8.87 12.00 3.87
C ARG A 64 9.11 12.52 2.46
N LEU A 65 8.93 13.82 2.25
CA LEU A 65 9.16 14.46 0.95
C LEU A 65 10.65 14.33 0.55
N ASP A 66 11.58 14.57 1.49
CA ASP A 66 13.01 14.38 1.27
C ASP A 66 13.34 12.91 0.98
N GLY A 67 12.78 11.98 1.76
CA GLY A 67 12.92 10.54 1.55
C GLY A 67 12.41 10.05 0.18
N ALA A 68 11.37 10.69 -0.35
CA ALA A 68 10.84 10.45 -1.69
C ALA A 68 11.60 11.21 -2.81
N GLY A 69 12.60 12.03 -2.46
CA GLY A 69 13.34 12.86 -3.41
C GLY A 69 12.53 14.05 -3.96
N ILE A 70 11.46 14.45 -3.27
CA ILE A 70 10.59 15.56 -3.65
C ILE A 70 11.07 16.83 -2.96
N SER A 71 11.50 17.80 -3.77
CA SER A 71 11.94 19.10 -3.27
C SER A 71 10.77 20.08 -3.24
N MET A 72 10.46 20.59 -2.05
CA MET A 72 9.39 21.56 -1.80
C MET A 72 9.93 22.69 -0.93
N ARG A 73 9.43 23.92 -1.09
CA ARG A 73 9.86 25.02 -0.22
C ARG A 73 9.28 24.80 1.17
N PRO A 74 9.99 25.18 2.24
CA PRO A 74 9.47 25.04 3.61
C PRO A 74 8.12 25.75 3.79
N GLU A 75 7.93 26.92 3.18
CA GLU A 75 6.67 27.69 3.20
C GLU A 75 5.48 26.89 2.64
N ASP A 76 5.72 26.11 1.58
CA ASP A 76 4.69 25.27 0.96
C ASP A 76 4.43 24.02 1.81
N VAL A 77 5.47 23.46 2.45
CA VAL A 77 5.33 22.32 3.38
C VAL A 77 4.51 22.71 4.60
N ASP A 78 4.76 23.90 5.16
CA ASP A 78 3.98 24.43 6.29
C ASP A 78 2.51 24.62 5.88
N SER A 79 2.27 25.22 4.70
CA SER A 79 0.90 25.39 4.18
C SER A 79 0.17 24.05 3.97
N LEU A 80 0.89 23.03 3.48
CA LEU A 80 0.35 21.68 3.30
C LEU A 80 0.03 21.01 4.64
N ALA A 81 0.89 21.19 5.64
CA ALA A 81 0.67 20.68 7.00
C ALA A 81 -0.63 21.25 7.60
N GLU A 82 -0.81 22.58 7.51
CA GLU A 82 -2.02 23.25 8.00
C GLU A 82 -3.29 22.71 7.33
N ASP A 83 -3.24 22.41 6.02
CA ASP A 83 -4.39 21.87 5.27
C ASP A 83 -4.74 20.45 5.74
N ILE A 84 -3.73 19.61 6.01
CA ILE A 84 -3.91 18.25 6.54
C ILE A 84 -4.50 18.29 7.95
N GLU A 85 -3.94 19.08 8.86
CA GLU A 85 -4.44 19.21 10.23
C GLU A 85 -5.89 19.69 10.26
N ARG A 86 -6.22 20.65 9.39
CA ARG A 86 -7.58 21.16 9.24
C ARG A 86 -8.55 20.09 8.75
N ASP A 87 -8.13 19.23 7.82
CA ASP A 87 -8.96 18.14 7.30
C ASP A 87 -9.23 17.09 8.38
N VAL A 88 -8.24 16.73 9.20
CA VAL A 88 -8.39 15.77 10.30
C VAL A 88 -9.29 16.33 11.42
N SER A 89 -9.25 17.64 11.65
CA SER A 89 -10.04 18.30 12.69
C SER A 89 -11.52 18.55 12.31
N SER A 90 -11.93 18.27 11.06
CA SER A 90 -13.29 18.59 10.56
C SER A 90 -14.36 17.55 10.87
#